data_AF-X0RVR4-F1
#
_entry.id   AF-X0RVR4-F1
#
_cell.length_a   1.000
_cell.length_b   1.000
_cell.length_c   1.000
_cell.angle_alpha   90.00
_cell.angle_beta   90.00
_cell.angle_gamma   90.00
#
_symmetry.space_group_name_H-M   'P 1'
#
loop_
_entity.id
_entity.type
_entity.pdbx_description
1 polymer ?
#
loop_
_entity_poly.entity_id
_entity_poly.type
_entity_poly.pdbx_seq_one_letter_code
_entity_poly.pdbx_strand_id
1 'polypeptide(L)'
;DKDGYKVWDRTFGGTSEDWANSIIQSKNGNYMVAGWTKSMGAGKTDVWIVKLDKRGNLIWDKTFGGSENDEAHSIIQTEDGGYAVVGWTKSKGAGNADVWVIKLDENGNL
;
A
#
# COMPACT_ATOMS: atom_id res chain seq x y z
N ASP A 1 -0.45 12.47 -19.75
CA ASP A 1 -0.37 11.61 -20.94
C ASP A 1 1.05 11.72 -21.48
N LYS A 2 1.35 11.20 -22.68
CA LYS A 2 2.68 11.33 -23.28
C LYS A 2 3.13 12.78 -23.51
N ASP A 3 2.17 13.71 -23.52
CA ASP A 3 2.37 15.14 -23.75
C ASP A 3 2.43 15.93 -22.43
N GLY A 4 2.35 15.25 -21.29
CA GLY A 4 2.43 15.85 -19.96
C GLY A 4 1.10 16.39 -19.41
N TYR A 5 -0.02 16.23 -20.11
CA TYR A 5 -1.33 16.67 -19.59
C TYR A 5 -1.86 15.73 -18.51
N LYS A 6 -2.48 16.31 -17.48
CA LYS A 6 -3.18 15.55 -16.44
C LYS A 6 -4.32 14.76 -17.08
N VAL A 7 -4.29 13.43 -16.95
CA VAL A 7 -5.37 12.55 -17.44
C VAL A 7 -6.46 12.41 -16.38
N TRP A 8 -6.06 12.14 -15.13
CA TRP A 8 -6.92 12.11 -13.96
C TRP A 8 -6.07 12.37 -12.71
N ASP A 9 -6.72 12.83 -11.65
CA ASP A 9 -6.20 12.88 -10.29
C ASP A 9 -7.26 12.41 -9.30
N ARG A 10 -6.80 11.75 -8.23
CA ARG A 10 -7.61 11.27 -7.11
C ARG A 10 -6.80 11.42 -5.83
N THR A 11 -7.49 11.68 -4.73
CA THR A 11 -6.91 11.64 -3.39
C THR A 11 -7.53 10.48 -2.62
N PHE A 12 -6.69 9.76 -1.90
CA PHE A 12 -7.11 8.68 -1.00
C PHE A 12 -6.52 8.99 0.36
N GLY A 13 -7.34 8.92 1.41
CA GLY A 13 -6.95 9.16 2.78
C GLY A 13 -8.17 9.43 3.66
N GLY A 14 -7.93 9.78 4.91
CA GLY A 14 -8.95 10.20 5.87
C GLY A 14 -8.64 11.57 6.45
N THR A 15 -8.96 11.74 7.74
CA THR A 15 -8.83 13.04 8.43
C THR A 15 -7.43 13.32 8.97
N SER A 16 -6.50 12.37 8.84
CA SER A 16 -5.13 12.44 9.34
C SER A 16 -4.13 12.35 8.19
N GLU A 17 -2.86 12.11 8.51
CA GLU A 17 -1.78 12.00 7.53
C GLU A 17 -1.82 10.63 6.83
N ASP A 18 -1.78 10.66 5.50
CA ASP A 18 -1.76 9.48 4.64
C ASP A 18 -0.71 9.68 3.55
N TRP A 19 0.23 8.75 3.43
CA TRP A 19 1.40 8.90 2.57
C TRP A 19 1.56 7.69 1.66
N ALA A 20 1.92 7.95 0.39
CA ALA A 20 2.28 6.94 -0.57
C ALA A 20 3.80 6.95 -0.80
N ASN A 21 4.42 5.76 -0.72
CA ASN A 21 5.87 5.59 -0.88
C ASN A 21 6.23 4.89 -2.20
N SER A 22 5.37 4.00 -2.70
CA SER A 22 5.64 3.22 -3.90
C SER A 22 4.37 2.96 -4.70
N ILE A 23 4.54 2.85 -6.02
CA ILE A 23 3.46 2.46 -6.94
C ILE A 23 4.01 1.54 -8.02
N ILE A 24 3.22 0.54 -8.40
CA ILE A 24 3.47 -0.30 -9.57
C ILE A 24 2.23 -0.36 -10.46
N GLN A 25 2.45 -0.56 -11.76
CA GLN A 25 1.41 -1.04 -12.66
C GLN A 25 1.48 -2.56 -12.75
N SER A 26 0.36 -3.23 -12.51
CA SER A 26 0.23 -4.68 -12.65
C SER A 26 0.07 -5.09 -14.11
N LYS A 27 0.29 -6.38 -14.42
CA LYS A 27 0.20 -6.96 -15.78
C LYS A 27 -1.16 -6.74 -16.46
N ASN A 28 -2.25 -6.66 -15.69
CA ASN A 28 -3.59 -6.37 -16.24
C ASN A 28 -3.84 -4.86 -16.46
N GLY A 29 -2.86 -4.01 -16.08
CA GLY A 29 -2.83 -2.57 -16.23
C GLY A 29 -3.44 -1.78 -15.06
N ASN A 30 -3.94 -2.45 -14.03
CA ASN A 30 -4.34 -1.82 -12.76
C ASN A 30 -3.12 -1.32 -12.00
N TYR A 31 -3.31 -0.39 -11.07
CA TYR A 31 -2.23 0.16 -10.24
C TYR A 31 -2.30 -0.36 -8.81
N MET A 32 -1.15 -0.52 -8.18
CA MET A 32 -1.04 -0.82 -6.77
C MET A 32 -0.14 0.22 -6.11
N VAL A 33 -0.65 0.89 -5.09
CA VAL A 33 0.04 1.91 -4.30
C VAL A 33 0.30 1.35 -2.92
N ALA A 34 1.51 1.55 -2.40
CA ALA A 34 1.91 1.16 -1.06
C ALA A 34 2.44 2.37 -0.28
N GLY A 35 2.07 2.45 0.98
CA GLY A 35 2.52 3.49 1.89
C GLY A 35 2.00 3.24 3.30
N TRP A 36 1.58 4.30 3.98
CA TRP A 36 1.05 4.23 5.33
C TRP A 36 -0.05 5.25 5.57
N THR A 37 -0.83 5.00 6.63
CA THR A 37 -1.97 5.81 7.01
C THR A 37 -1.99 6.01 8.53
N LYS A 38 -2.27 7.24 8.98
CA LYS A 38 -2.67 7.56 10.36
C LYS A 38 -4.19 7.68 10.51
N SER A 39 -4.93 7.53 9.40
CA SER A 39 -6.36 7.77 9.33
C SER A 39 -7.19 6.52 9.61
N MET A 40 -6.61 5.33 9.44
CA MET A 40 -7.30 4.05 9.56
C MET A 40 -6.32 2.95 10.00
N GLY A 41 -6.84 1.83 10.51
CA GLY A 41 -6.02 0.73 11.02
C GLY A 41 -6.04 0.62 12.55
N ALA A 42 -5.11 -0.14 13.10
CA ALA A 42 -5.08 -0.51 14.51
C ALA A 42 -4.09 0.31 15.35
N GLY A 43 -3.22 1.07 14.69
CA GLY A 43 -2.03 1.67 15.31
C GLY A 43 -1.92 3.17 15.13
N LYS A 44 -0.71 3.65 15.36
CA LYS A 44 -0.34 5.06 15.16
C LYS A 44 -0.13 5.36 13.67
N THR A 45 0.52 4.44 12.96
CA THR A 45 0.54 4.34 11.50
C THR A 45 0.38 2.88 11.13
N ASP A 46 -0.40 2.58 10.11
CA ASP A 46 -0.50 1.24 9.55
C ASP A 46 -0.03 1.22 8.10
N VAL A 47 0.52 0.09 7.64
CA VAL A 47 0.76 -0.13 6.20
C VAL A 47 -0.56 0.02 5.47
N TRP A 48 -0.59 0.80 4.39
CA TRP A 48 -1.77 0.95 3.56
C TRP A 48 -1.48 0.62 2.11
N ILE A 49 -2.27 -0.32 1.57
CA ILE A 49 -2.18 -0.78 0.19
C ILE A 49 -3.47 -0.42 -0.53
N VAL A 50 -3.36 0.28 -1.65
CA VAL A 50 -4.49 0.74 -2.46
C VAL A 50 -4.38 0.18 -3.87
N LYS A 51 -5.39 -0.59 -4.30
CA LYS A 51 -5.52 -1.08 -5.68
C LYS A 51 -6.48 -0.20 -6.46
N LEU A 52 -6.03 0.27 -7.62
CA LEU A 52 -6.81 1.13 -8.51
C LEU A 52 -7.00 0.48 -9.88
N ASP A 53 -8.12 0.76 -10.53
CA ASP A 53 -8.31 0.45 -11.94
C ASP A 53 -7.48 1.40 -12.83
N LYS A 54 -7.47 1.13 -14.14
CA LYS A 54 -6.77 1.95 -15.16
C LYS A 54 -7.21 3.42 -15.20
N ARG A 55 -8.39 3.74 -14.67
CA ARG A 55 -9.00 5.07 -14.65
C ARG A 55 -8.81 5.77 -13.29
N GLY A 56 -8.04 5.15 -12.38
CA GLY A 56 -7.80 5.66 -11.04
C GLY A 56 -8.95 5.42 -10.06
N ASN A 57 -9.94 4.59 -10.38
CA ASN A 57 -11.01 4.26 -9.44
C ASN A 57 -10.52 3.21 -8.44
N LEU A 58 -10.93 3.35 -7.19
CA LEU A 58 -10.63 2.38 -6.14
C LEU A 58 -11.26 1.02 -6.46
N ILE A 59 -10.45 -0.03 -6.45
CA ILE A 59 -10.93 -1.43 -6.51
C ILE A 59 -11.05 -1.96 -5.07
N TRP A 60 -9.97 -1.83 -4.30
CA TRP A 60 -9.93 -2.15 -2.88
C TRP A 60 -8.75 -1.44 -2.23
N ASP A 61 -8.83 -1.27 -0.93
CA ASP A 61 -7.72 -0.86 -0.08
C ASP A 61 -7.68 -1.71 1.20
N LYS A 62 -6.48 -1.88 1.76
CA LYS A 62 -6.25 -2.72 2.94
C LYS A 62 -5.18 -2.13 3.82
N THR A 63 -5.43 -2.17 5.13
CA THR A 63 -4.45 -1.83 6.14
C THR A 63 -3.85 -3.07 6.79
N PHE A 64 -2.57 -2.99 7.12
CA PHE A 64 -1.86 -4.03 7.85
C PHE A 64 -0.97 -3.40 8.93
N GLY A 65 -1.05 -3.90 10.15
CA GLY A 65 -0.23 -3.42 11.25
C GLY A 65 -0.71 -3.95 12.60
N GLY A 66 -0.36 -3.25 13.66
CA GLY A 66 -0.81 -3.51 15.03
C GLY A 66 -0.90 -2.22 15.81
N SER A 67 -0.61 -2.23 17.12
CA SER A 67 -0.84 -1.06 17.98
C SER A 67 0.16 0.09 17.83
N GLU A 68 1.29 -0.13 17.15
CA GLU A 68 2.38 0.83 17.02
C GLU A 68 2.50 1.37 15.58
N ASN A 69 3.68 1.83 15.18
CA ASN A 69 3.92 2.31 13.83
C ASN A 69 4.29 1.14 12.90
N ASP A 70 3.66 1.09 11.74
CA ASP A 70 3.93 0.16 10.65
C ASP A 70 3.89 0.91 9.31
N GLU A 71 4.87 0.67 8.44
CA GLU A 71 4.99 1.41 7.18
C GLU A 71 5.47 0.52 6.03
N ALA A 72 4.86 0.69 4.84
CA ALA A 72 5.35 0.08 3.61
C ALA A 72 6.18 1.07 2.80
N HIS A 73 7.33 0.63 2.29
CA HIS A 73 8.25 1.44 1.51
C HIS A 73 8.31 1.02 0.04
N SER A 74 8.04 -0.25 -0.27
CA SER A 74 8.11 -0.74 -1.65
C SER A 74 7.12 -1.88 -1.88
N ILE A 75 6.69 -2.01 -3.13
CA ILE A 75 5.80 -3.07 -3.58
C ILE A 75 6.21 -3.55 -4.97
N ILE A 76 6.08 -4.85 -5.21
CA ILE A 76 6.25 -5.48 -6.53
C ILE A 76 5.08 -6.43 -6.81
N GLN A 77 4.79 -6.66 -8.10
CA GLN A 77 3.91 -7.75 -8.50
C GLN A 77 4.75 -9.03 -8.64
N THR A 78 4.29 -10.12 -8.05
CA THR A 78 4.97 -11.43 -8.11
C THR A 78 4.50 -12.24 -9.32
N GLU A 79 5.26 -13.28 -9.68
CA GLU A 79 4.98 -14.09 -10.88
C GLU A 79 3.64 -14.82 -10.82
N ASP A 80 3.24 -15.23 -9.62
CA ASP A 80 1.95 -15.85 -9.30
C ASP A 80 0.74 -14.90 -9.40
N GLY A 81 0.96 -13.63 -9.79
CA GLY A 81 -0.09 -12.62 -9.95
C GLY A 81 -0.40 -11.82 -8.69
N GLY A 82 0.13 -12.23 -7.53
CA GLY A 82 0.01 -11.51 -6.27
C GLY A 82 1.00 -10.35 -6.13
N TYR A 83 1.23 -9.90 -4.90
CA TYR A 83 2.07 -8.75 -4.60
C TYR A 83 2.97 -9.00 -3.39
N ALA A 84 4.23 -8.56 -3.46
CA ALA A 84 5.12 -8.55 -2.31
C ALA A 84 5.37 -7.09 -1.88
N VAL A 85 5.16 -6.82 -0.61
CA VAL A 85 5.33 -5.51 0.03
C VAL A 85 6.43 -5.60 1.07
N VAL A 86 7.28 -4.59 1.14
CA VAL A 86 8.35 -4.51 2.14
C VAL A 86 8.34 -3.17 2.87
N GLY A 87 8.75 -3.21 4.13
CA GLY A 87 8.85 -2.06 5.00
C GLY A 87 9.33 -2.44 6.39
N TRP A 88 8.83 -1.77 7.42
CA TRP A 88 9.15 -2.06 8.82
C TRP A 88 7.92 -2.04 9.70
N THR A 89 8.03 -2.69 10.85
CA THR A 89 6.97 -2.80 11.86
C THR A 89 7.56 -2.58 13.25
N LYS A 90 6.88 -1.78 14.08
CA LYS A 90 7.11 -1.73 15.54
C LYS A 90 6.08 -2.50 16.33
N SER A 91 5.05 -3.01 15.64
CA SER A 91 3.93 -3.72 16.24
C SER A 91 4.21 -5.20 16.47
N LYS A 92 5.24 -5.78 15.84
CA LYS A 92 5.64 -7.18 16.00
C LYS A 92 7.14 -7.34 15.78
N GLY A 93 7.68 -8.46 16.22
CA GLY A 93 9.10 -8.78 16.11
C GLY A 93 9.80 -8.79 17.48
N ALA A 94 11.13 -8.79 17.46
CA ALA A 94 11.96 -8.95 18.66
C ALA A 94 12.58 -7.63 19.13
N GLY A 95 12.63 -6.61 18.27
CA GLY A 95 13.27 -5.32 18.54
C GLY A 95 12.31 -4.13 18.56
N ASN A 96 12.87 -2.92 18.56
CA ASN A 96 12.09 -1.68 18.50
C ASN A 96 11.42 -1.49 17.13
N ALA A 97 12.09 -1.92 16.05
CA ALA A 97 11.54 -1.97 14.71
C ALA A 97 12.20 -3.13 13.98
N ASP A 98 11.40 -3.96 13.30
CA ASP A 98 11.87 -5.11 12.55
C ASP A 98 11.47 -4.98 11.07
N VAL A 99 12.26 -5.62 10.19
CA VAL A 99 11.93 -5.71 8.77
C VAL A 99 10.63 -6.51 8.60
N TRP A 100 9.70 -5.96 7.83
CA TRP A 100 8.44 -6.64 7.56
C TRP A 100 8.25 -6.86 6.06
N VAL A 101 7.96 -8.11 5.70
CA VAL A 101 7.58 -8.54 4.36
C VAL A 101 6.16 -9.06 4.40
N ILE A 102 5.32 -8.60 3.48
CA ILE A 102 3.92 -9.02 3.33
C ILE A 102 3.76 -9.58 1.93
N LYS A 103 3.28 -10.82 1.81
CA LYS A 103 2.82 -11.39 0.54
C LYS A 103 1.31 -11.30 0.50
N LEU A 104 0.80 -10.84 -0.63
CA LEU A 104 -0.63 -10.74 -0.91
C LEU A 104 -0.97 -11.55 -2.17
N ASP A 105 -2.18 -12.09 -2.21
CA ASP A 105 -2.82 -12.57 -3.45
C ASP A 105 -3.30 -11.38 -4.32
N GLU A 106 -3.88 -11.66 -5.49
CA GLU A 106 -4.38 -10.61 -6.40
C GLU A 106 -5.49 -9.74 -5.75
N ASN A 107 -6.22 -10.30 -4.79
CA ASN A 107 -7.33 -9.67 -4.08
C ASN A 107 -6.87 -8.98 -2.78
N GLY A 108 -5.56 -8.97 -2.49
CA GLY A 108 -4.98 -8.35 -1.31
C GLY A 108 -5.12 -9.20 -0.04
N ASN A 109 -5.39 -10.50 -0.13
CA ASN A 109 -5.42 -11.39 1.03
C ASN A 109 -4.02 -11.93 1.33
N LEU A 110 -3.74 -12.17 2.62
CA LEU A 110 -2.49 -12.80 3.09
C LEU A 110 -2.41 -14.28 2.68
#